data_AF-A0A9D8PUL5-F1
#
_entry.id   AF-A0A9D8PUL5-F1
#
_cell.length_a   1.000
_cell.length_b   1.000
_cell.length_c   1.000
_cell.angle_alpha   90.00
_cell.angle_beta   90.00
_cell.angle_gamma   90.00
#
_symmetry.space_group_name_H-M   'P 1'
#
loop_
_entity.id
_entity.type
_entity.pdbx_description
1 polymer ?
#
loop_
_entity_poly.entity_id
_entity_poly.type
_entity_poly.pdbx_seq_one_letter_code
_entity_poly.pdbx_strand_id
1 'polypeptide(L)'
;MKPRLPELPQVWREAVEELWRRRLRTLLTLLGLIFGVGAIVAMQAVGEGSRREALKLVEGLGLHNLIAEARPQDDATLRENRARSLGLTLSDAHAALHVVPVAERFAAENR
;
A
#
# COMPACT_ATOMS: atom_id res chain seq x y z
N MET A 1 -44.27 -5.21 33.37
CA MET A 1 -44.12 -6.16 32.24
C MET A 1 -42.63 -6.46 32.10
N LYS A 2 -42.15 -7.59 32.66
CA LYS A 2 -40.71 -7.93 32.74
C LYS A 2 -40.34 -8.79 31.52
N PRO A 3 -39.38 -8.41 30.67
CA PRO A 3 -38.99 -9.22 29.53
C PRO A 3 -38.37 -10.53 30.03
N ARG A 4 -38.96 -11.68 29.68
CA ARG A 4 -38.36 -13.00 29.93
C ARG A 4 -37.22 -13.16 28.93
N LEU A 5 -35.99 -13.05 29.41
CA LEU A 5 -34.80 -13.44 28.65
C LEU A 5 -34.91 -14.93 28.31
N PRO A 6 -34.69 -15.34 27.06
CA PRO A 6 -35.01 -16.67 26.57
C PRO A 6 -34.03 -17.72 27.11
N GLU A 7 -34.51 -18.96 27.21
CA GLU A 7 -33.82 -20.20 27.60
C GLU A 7 -32.71 -20.59 26.57
N LEU A 8 -31.77 -19.69 26.29
CA LEU A 8 -30.70 -19.87 25.29
C LEU A 8 -29.99 -21.25 25.38
N PRO A 9 -29.66 -21.79 26.57
CA PRO A 9 -28.97 -23.08 26.67
C PRO A 9 -29.78 -24.27 26.14
N GLN A 10 -31.12 -24.18 26.17
CA GLN A 10 -32.01 -25.25 25.73
C GLN A 10 -32.10 -25.25 24.20
N VAL A 11 -32.28 -24.07 23.60
CA VAL A 11 -32.40 -23.89 22.15
C VAL A 11 -31.12 -24.35 21.41
N TRP A 12 -29.94 -24.04 21.96
CA TRP A 12 -28.67 -24.52 21.37
C TRP A 12 -28.54 -26.04 21.42
N ARG A 13 -29.00 -26.66 22.51
CA ARG A 13 -28.95 -28.12 22.69
C ARG A 13 -29.89 -28.81 21.70
N GLU A 14 -31.11 -28.31 21.56
CA GLU A 14 -32.11 -28.79 20.61
C GLU A 14 -31.63 -28.66 19.15
N ALA A 15 -30.99 -27.53 18.81
CA ALA A 15 -30.46 -27.30 17.46
C ALA A 15 -29.33 -28.30 17.09
N VAL A 16 -28.41 -28.57 18.02
CA VAL A 16 -27.33 -29.55 17.80
C VAL A 16 -27.91 -30.95 17.64
N GLU A 17 -28.89 -31.32 18.46
CA GLU A 17 -29.53 -32.64 18.41
C GLU A 17 -30.28 -32.85 17.09
N GLU A 18 -30.95 -31.81 16.59
CA GLU A 18 -31.67 -31.86 15.30
C GLU A 18 -30.72 -31.90 14.09
N LEU A 19 -29.59 -31.20 14.15
CA LEU A 19 -28.52 -31.30 13.14
C LEU A 19 -27.91 -32.71 13.13
N TRP A 20 -27.73 -33.32 14.30
CA TRP A 20 -27.20 -34.67 14.46
C TRP A 20 -28.18 -35.76 14.01
N ARG A 21 -29.48 -35.48 14.04
CA ARG A 21 -30.53 -36.36 13.51
C ARG A 21 -30.47 -36.50 11.98
N ARG A 22 -30.02 -35.45 11.27
CA ARG A 22 -29.92 -35.39 9.80
C ARG A 22 -28.48 -35.35 9.29
N ARG A 23 -27.65 -36.31 9.72
CA ARG A 23 -26.19 -36.31 9.48
C ARG A 23 -25.78 -36.11 8.02
N LEU A 24 -26.38 -36.82 7.07
CA LEU A 24 -26.01 -36.74 5.64
C LEU A 24 -26.24 -35.33 5.07
N ARG A 25 -27.42 -34.76 5.32
CA ARG A 25 -27.77 -33.43 4.81
C ARG A 25 -26.90 -32.34 5.43
N THR A 26 -26.72 -32.39 6.75
CA THR A 26 -25.87 -31.45 7.49
C THR A 26 -24.41 -31.54 7.02
N LEU A 27 -23.89 -32.75 6.81
CA LEU A 27 -22.52 -32.96 6.36
C LEU A 27 -22.31 -32.42 4.94
N LEU A 28 -23.22 -32.69 4.01
CA LEU A 28 -23.12 -32.20 2.63
C LEU A 28 -23.18 -30.67 2.53
N THR A 29 -24.01 -30.02 3.36
CA THR A 29 -24.08 -28.54 3.38
C THR A 29 -22.82 -27.91 3.96
N LEU A 30 -22.30 -28.46 5.06
CA LEU A 30 -21.04 -28.00 5.65
C LEU A 30 -19.85 -28.23 4.71
N LEU A 31 -19.81 -29.38 4.03
CA LEU A 31 -18.78 -29.71 3.06
C LEU A 31 -18.76 -28.69 1.91
N GLY A 32 -19.94 -28.38 1.35
CA GLY A 32 -20.07 -27.36 0.31
C GLY A 32 -19.60 -25.99 0.77
N LEU A 33 -19.93 -25.60 2.01
CA LEU A 33 -19.48 -24.32 2.58
C LEU A 33 -17.95 -24.27 2.74
N ILE A 34 -17.33 -25.36 3.22
CA ILE A 34 -15.87 -25.44 3.42
C ILE A 34 -15.14 -25.31 2.08
N PHE A 35 -15.55 -26.07 1.07
CA PHE A 35 -14.95 -25.97 -0.26
C PHE A 35 -15.23 -24.63 -0.93
N GLY A 36 -16.44 -24.09 -0.79
CA GLY A 36 -16.82 -22.80 -1.37
C GLY A 36 -15.99 -21.63 -0.81
N VAL A 37 -15.93 -21.50 0.51
CA VAL A 37 -15.15 -20.43 1.16
C VAL A 37 -13.66 -20.67 0.96
N GLY A 38 -13.20 -21.92 1.07
CA GLY A 38 -11.80 -22.28 0.90
C GLY A 38 -11.25 -21.92 -0.49
N ALA A 39 -12.00 -22.19 -1.55
CA ALA A 39 -11.59 -21.87 -2.92
C ALA A 39 -11.45 -20.35 -3.16
N ILE A 40 -12.40 -19.56 -2.63
CA ILE A 40 -12.35 -18.09 -2.76
C ILE A 40 -11.15 -17.52 -2.01
N VAL A 41 -10.92 -17.96 -0.77
CA VAL A 41 -9.78 -17.51 0.04
C VAL A 41 -8.46 -17.89 -0.63
N ALA A 42 -8.35 -19.10 -1.17
CA ALA A 42 -7.16 -19.53 -1.90
C ALA A 42 -6.90 -18.66 -3.14
N MET A 43 -7.93 -18.38 -3.93
CA MET A 43 -7.82 -17.53 -5.12
C MET A 43 -7.41 -16.09 -4.75
N GLN A 44 -7.98 -15.53 -3.67
CA GLN A 44 -7.59 -14.20 -3.18
C GLN A 44 -6.13 -14.15 -2.74
N ALA A 45 -5.67 -15.16 -2.01
CA ALA A 45 -4.27 -15.25 -1.58
C ALA A 45 -3.31 -15.31 -2.78
N VAL A 46 -3.64 -16.07 -3.82
CA VAL A 46 -2.85 -16.13 -5.06
C VAL A 46 -2.85 -14.79 -5.79
N GLY A 47 -4.01 -14.14 -5.89
CA GLY A 47 -4.16 -12.85 -6.57
C GLY A 47 -3.38 -11.72 -5.89
N GLU A 48 -3.49 -11.59 -4.57
CA GLU A 48 -2.74 -10.60 -3.81
C GLU A 48 -1.23 -10.87 -3.81
N GLY A 49 -0.82 -12.14 -3.70
CA GLY A 49 0.58 -12.54 -3.79
C GLY A 49 1.19 -12.14 -5.14
N SER A 50 0.50 -12.47 -6.23
CA SER A 50 0.91 -12.13 -7.60
C SER A 50 0.98 -10.62 -7.81
N ARG A 51 0.00 -9.87 -7.28
CA ARG A 51 0.00 -8.40 -7.37
C ARG A 51 1.19 -7.79 -6.63
N ARG A 52 1.51 -8.26 -5.43
CA ARG A 52 2.66 -7.77 -4.66
C ARG A 52 3.97 -8.05 -5.40
N GLU A 53 4.11 -9.22 -5.99
CA GLU A 53 5.32 -9.56 -6.75
C GLU A 53 5.47 -8.72 -8.02
N ALA A 54 4.36 -8.50 -8.74
CA ALA A 54 4.35 -7.60 -9.89
C ALA A 54 4.73 -6.17 -9.49
N LEU A 55 4.22 -5.67 -8.37
CA LEU A 55 4.59 -4.34 -7.85
C LEU A 55 6.07 -4.25 -7.48
N LYS A 56 6.64 -5.26 -6.83
CA LYS A 56 8.09 -5.29 -6.54
C LYS A 56 8.94 -5.28 -7.80
N LEU A 57 8.53 -6.02 -8.83
CA LEU A 57 9.22 -6.00 -10.12
C LEU A 57 9.18 -4.60 -10.73
N VAL A 58 8.02 -3.93 -10.68
CA VAL A 58 7.89 -2.56 -11.17
C VAL A 58 8.69 -1.56 -10.32
N GLU A 59 8.65 -1.66 -9.00
CA GLU A 59 9.47 -0.85 -8.08
C GLU A 59 10.97 -1.01 -8.36
N GLY A 60 11.41 -2.25 -8.62
CA GLY A 60 12.79 -2.58 -8.97
C GLY A 60 13.27 -2.01 -10.31
N LEU A 61 12.35 -1.65 -11.22
CA LEU A 61 12.68 -0.93 -12.46
C LEU A 61 12.99 0.57 -12.21
N GLY A 62 12.90 1.04 -10.96
CA GLY A 62 13.24 2.41 -10.59
C GLY A 62 12.07 3.36 -10.75
N LEU A 63 10.96 3.13 -10.03
CA LEU A 63 9.86 4.11 -9.94
C LEU A 63 10.31 5.46 -9.35
N HIS A 64 11.46 5.50 -8.68
CA HIS A 64 12.10 6.72 -8.17
C HIS A 64 13.24 7.18 -9.09
N ASN A 65 12.99 7.31 -10.38
CA ASN A 65 14.00 7.81 -11.33
C ASN A 65 13.92 9.34 -11.46
N LEU A 66 14.97 10.04 -11.03
CA LEU A 66 15.17 11.47 -11.32
C LEU A 66 15.97 11.62 -12.61
N ILE A 67 15.28 11.95 -13.70
CA ILE A 67 15.92 12.20 -15.00
C ILE A 67 16.32 13.67 -15.07
N ALA A 68 17.60 13.96 -14.79
CA ALA A 68 18.17 15.29 -14.99
C ALA A 68 18.77 15.40 -16.40
N GLU A 69 18.11 16.14 -17.29
CA GLU A 69 18.57 16.35 -18.66
C GLU A 69 19.03 17.81 -18.84
N ALA A 70 20.30 18.00 -19.21
CA ALA A 70 20.82 19.31 -19.57
C ALA A 70 20.43 19.63 -21.01
N ARG A 71 19.44 20.51 -21.20
CA ARG A 71 19.08 21.03 -22.52
C ARG A 71 19.99 22.22 -22.86
N PRO A 72 20.69 22.21 -24.02
CA PRO A 72 21.41 23.40 -24.47
C PRO A 72 20.40 24.52 -24.72
N GLN A 73 20.60 25.65 -24.04
CA GLN A 73 19.79 26.86 -24.20
C GLN A 73 20.68 28.00 -24.70
N ASP A 74 20.10 28.89 -25.50
CA ASP A 74 20.80 30.07 -25.97
C ASP A 74 21.20 30.99 -24.82
N ASP A 75 22.34 31.66 -24.98
CA ASP A 75 22.97 32.51 -23.97
C ASP A 75 22.05 33.67 -23.49
N ALA A 76 21.21 34.18 -24.39
CA ALA A 76 20.20 35.19 -24.08
C ALA A 76 19.12 34.64 -23.12
N THR A 77 18.63 33.43 -23.39
CA THR A 77 17.63 32.74 -22.57
C THR A 77 18.18 32.39 -21.19
N LEU A 78 19.45 31.99 -21.10
CA LEU A 78 20.13 31.72 -19.82
C LEU A 78 20.31 32.98 -18.96
N ARG A 79 20.50 34.15 -19.58
CA ARG A 79 20.58 35.44 -18.86
C ARG A 79 19.21 35.88 -18.36
N GLU A 80 18.18 35.76 -19.19
CA GLU A 80 16.80 36.06 -18.79
C GLU A 80 16.32 35.15 -17.65
N ASN A 81 16.60 33.85 -17.74
CA ASN A 81 16.22 32.90 -16.69
C ASN A 81 16.93 33.20 -15.36
N ARG A 82 18.24 33.50 -15.40
CA ARG A 82 18.98 33.95 -14.21
C ARG A 82 18.45 35.26 -13.63
N ALA A 83 18.02 36.20 -14.46
CA ALA A 83 17.42 37.46 -14.00
C ALA A 83 16.03 37.28 -13.36
N ARG A 84 15.32 36.20 -13.70
CA ARG A 84 14.02 35.84 -13.09
C ARG A 84 14.14 34.94 -11.87
N SER A 85 15.28 34.31 -11.66
CA SER A 85 15.51 33.45 -10.49
C SER A 85 15.65 34.32 -9.24
N LEU A 86 14.95 33.94 -8.16
CA LEU A 86 15.07 34.56 -6.84
C LEU A 86 16.41 34.25 -6.15
N GLY A 87 17.28 33.45 -6.80
CA GLY A 87 18.53 32.97 -6.24
C GLY A 87 18.32 31.83 -5.25
N LEU A 88 19.42 31.37 -4.66
CA LEU A 88 19.41 30.38 -3.58
C LEU A 88 19.74 31.10 -2.28
N THR A 89 19.11 30.67 -1.19
CA THR A 89 19.38 31.19 0.14
C THR A 89 20.39 30.32 0.87
N LEU A 90 21.00 30.87 1.92
CA LEU A 90 21.86 30.09 2.83
C LEU A 90 21.07 28.96 3.51
N SER A 91 19.75 29.11 3.69
CA SER A 91 18.88 28.05 4.22
C SER A 91 18.80 26.86 3.25
N ASP A 92 18.75 27.13 1.94
CA ASP A 92 18.71 26.08 0.92
C ASP A 92 20.03 25.30 0.88
N ALA A 93 21.17 25.98 1.07
CA ALA A 93 22.48 25.33 1.16
C ALA A 93 22.58 24.39 2.37
N HIS A 94 22.07 24.79 3.54
CA HIS A 94 22.03 23.92 4.72
C HIS A 94 21.09 22.73 4.52
N ALA A 95 19.90 22.95 3.93
CA ALA A 95 18.98 21.87 3.61
C ALA A 95 19.61 20.85 2.63
N ALA A 96 20.38 21.32 1.65
CA ALA A 96 21.07 20.46 0.70
C ALA A 96 22.12 19.55 1.38
N LEU A 97 22.85 20.03 2.39
CA LEU A 97 23.79 19.19 3.16
C LEU A 97 23.09 18.07 3.92
N HIS A 98 21.83 18.26 4.33
CA HIS A 98 21.05 17.22 5.01
C HIS A 98 20.49 16.17 4.05
N VAL A 99 20.26 16.54 2.78
CA VAL A 99 19.66 15.66 1.76
C VAL A 99 20.72 14.91 0.96
N VAL A 100 21.89 15.51 0.73
CA VAL A 100 22.97 14.93 -0.09
C VAL A 100 24.03 14.32 0.85
N PRO A 101 24.04 12.99 1.03
CA PRO A 101 24.90 12.34 2.03
C PRO A 101 26.42 12.48 1.78
N VAL A 102 26.81 12.89 0.57
CA VAL A 102 28.21 13.06 0.15
C VAL A 102 28.68 14.53 0.20
N ALA A 103 27.79 15.47 0.46
CA ALA A 103 28.13 16.89 0.49
C ALA A 103 28.64 17.28 1.88
N GLU A 104 29.91 17.67 1.98
CA GLU A 104 30.52 18.06 3.27
C GLU A 104 30.58 19.59 3.48
N ARG A 105 30.58 20.36 2.38
CA ARG A 105 30.79 21.82 2.40
C ARG A 105 29.99 22.48 1.29
N PHE A 106 29.61 23.74 1.49
CA PHE A 106 29.08 24.61 0.43
C PHE A 106 29.92 25.89 0.35
N ALA A 107 29.99 26.47 -0.85
CA ALA A 107 30.51 27.80 -1.09
C ALA A 107 29.35 28.69 -1.56
N ALA A 108 29.24 29.88 -0.99
CA ALA A 108 28.25 30.86 -1.39
C ALA A 108 28.97 32.10 -1.91
N GLU A 109 28.55 32.58 -3.07
CA GLU A 109 29.01 33.84 -3.65
C GLU A 109 27.82 34.80 -3.66
N ASN A 110 28.02 35.99 -3.11
CA ASN A 110 27.00 37.04 -3.11
C ASN A 110 27.25 37.93 -4.33
N ARG A 111 26.31 37.96 -5.27
CA ARG A 111 26.41 38.75 -6.50
C ARG A 111 25.30 39.77 -6.59
#